data_AF-A0A484DLT6-F1
#
_entry.id   AF-A0A484DLT6-F1
#
_cell.length_a   1.000
_cell.length_b   1.000
_cell.length_c   1.000
_cell.angle_alpha   90.00
_cell.angle_beta   90.00
_cell.angle_gamma   90.00
#
_symmetry.space_group_name_H-M   'P 1'
#
loop_
_entity.id
_entity.type
_entity.pdbx_description
1 polymer ?
#
loop_
_entity_poly.entity_id
_entity_poly.type
_entity_poly.pdbx_seq_one_letter_code
_entity_poly.pdbx_strand_id
1 'polypeptide(L)'
;MVERAETRSSVLPLLVTLSLLQLPDYTAAATQDWQDYKHGHQDAAELHDKKPFCSWKCLLFTLQWPGAFCQSLDEETLCRIPPSINSWTIHGLWPVRAFRCCKCWPMFQSDVQELEAELTEHWPSLLQTQPSFHFWREEWEKHGVCAACVEGMNSPLRYFQICLKLRGHFDIYKLLEGAGITPTCDHPYKVAEVRQVLAPHLGDKHEIQCVTDDKDRELWFQVKIPLSHNLTVGCDHHGHGHADWDVASGRGAGRNVSDRHPCPPQGSFYYVPIDPQRPRQPCG
;
A
#
# COMPACT_ATOMS: atom_id res chain seq x y z
N MET A 1 47.66 69.63 15.79
CA MET A 1 48.89 70.38 15.51
C MET A 1 49.78 69.42 14.76
N VAL A 2 50.12 69.55 13.49
CA VAL A 2 50.44 70.70 12.62
C VAL A 2 49.93 70.31 11.22
N GLU A 3 48.94 71.00 10.64
CA GLU A 3 49.00 72.25 9.84
C GLU A 3 49.23 72.01 8.33
N ARG A 4 48.35 72.64 7.54
CA ARG A 4 48.24 72.58 6.06
C ARG A 4 49.38 73.33 5.39
N ALA A 5 49.64 72.98 4.12
CA ALA A 5 50.03 73.97 3.12
C ALA A 5 49.27 73.69 1.81
N GLU A 6 48.41 74.65 1.43
CA GLU A 6 47.85 74.81 0.10
C GLU A 6 48.90 75.43 -0.83
N THR A 7 48.87 75.13 -2.13
CA THR A 7 48.90 76.15 -3.18
C THR A 7 48.40 75.59 -4.51
N ARG A 8 47.45 76.32 -5.12
CA ARG A 8 46.94 76.18 -6.48
C ARG A 8 47.99 76.63 -7.50
N SER A 9 48.00 76.04 -8.70
CA SER A 9 47.87 76.83 -9.93
C SER A 9 47.42 75.99 -11.13
N SER A 10 46.73 76.68 -12.03
CA SER A 10 45.90 76.22 -13.14
C SER A 10 46.72 76.00 -14.42
N VAL A 11 46.41 74.95 -15.19
CA VAL A 11 46.65 74.90 -16.64
C VAL A 11 45.50 74.12 -17.30
N LEU A 12 44.91 74.71 -18.35
CA LEU A 12 43.78 74.21 -19.15
C LEU A 12 44.12 72.95 -19.98
N PRO A 13 43.12 72.16 -20.43
CA PRO A 13 43.29 70.77 -20.84
C PRO A 13 43.71 70.62 -22.31
N LEU A 14 44.67 69.73 -22.56
CA LEU A 14 44.90 69.14 -23.88
C LEU A 14 43.95 67.95 -24.05
N LEU A 15 42.97 68.11 -24.95
CA LEU A 15 42.08 67.05 -25.40
C LEU A 15 42.89 65.97 -26.13
N VAL A 16 43.08 64.82 -25.49
CA VAL A 16 43.47 63.58 -26.16
C VAL A 16 42.22 62.72 -26.27
N THR A 17 41.69 62.58 -27.48
CA THR A 17 40.60 61.66 -27.79
C THR A 17 41.09 60.22 -27.67
N LEU A 18 40.78 59.55 -26.55
CA LEU A 18 40.83 58.09 -26.47
C LEU A 18 39.61 57.52 -27.17
N SER A 19 39.82 56.83 -28.29
CA SER A 19 38.82 55.93 -28.87
C SER A 19 38.58 54.78 -27.89
N LEU A 20 37.46 54.85 -27.16
CA LEU A 20 36.92 53.70 -26.43
C LEU A 20 36.40 52.68 -27.46
N LEU A 21 37.15 51.60 -27.67
CA LEU A 21 36.57 50.37 -28.18
C LEU A 21 35.55 49.88 -27.16
N GLN A 22 34.26 50.01 -27.48
CA GLN A 22 33.19 49.38 -26.72
C GLN A 22 33.37 47.86 -26.83
N LEU A 23 33.74 47.22 -25.73
CA LEU A 23 33.53 45.79 -25.55
C LEU A 23 32.02 45.56 -25.42
N PRO A 24 31.44 44.53 -26.06
CA PRO A 24 30.02 44.24 -25.90
C PRO A 24 29.68 43.92 -24.44
N ASP A 25 28.59 44.50 -23.95
CA ASP A 25 28.05 44.30 -22.60
C ASP A 25 27.71 42.83 -22.35
N TYR A 26 28.65 42.10 -21.72
CA TYR A 26 28.50 40.68 -21.39
C TYR A 26 27.67 40.41 -20.11
N THR A 27 27.02 41.41 -19.54
CA THR A 27 26.38 41.32 -18.21
C THR A 27 24.86 41.30 -18.20
N ALA A 28 24.18 41.60 -19.33
CA ALA A 28 22.72 41.61 -19.39
C ALA A 28 22.10 40.25 -19.78
N ALA A 29 22.80 39.43 -20.57
CA ALA A 29 22.28 38.13 -21.03
C ALA A 29 22.29 37.07 -19.91
N ALA A 30 23.29 37.10 -19.03
CA ALA A 30 23.39 36.14 -17.94
C ALA A 30 22.29 36.34 -16.88
N THR A 31 21.91 37.58 -16.55
CA THR A 31 20.92 37.83 -15.50
C THR A 31 19.50 37.41 -15.85
N GLN A 32 19.15 37.42 -17.14
CA GLN A 32 17.85 36.93 -17.62
C GLN A 32 17.77 35.39 -17.51
N ASP A 33 18.85 34.70 -17.89
CA ASP A 33 18.95 33.23 -17.88
C ASP A 33 18.87 32.64 -16.45
N TRP A 34 19.44 33.35 -15.46
CA TRP A 34 19.33 32.96 -14.04
C TRP A 34 17.93 33.19 -13.42
N GLN A 35 17.14 34.12 -13.96
CA GLN A 35 15.78 34.39 -13.46
C GLN A 35 14.76 33.42 -14.06
N ASP A 36 14.94 33.03 -15.32
CA ASP A 36 14.11 32.03 -16.01
C ASP A 36 14.28 30.63 -15.38
N TYR A 37 15.49 30.30 -14.90
CA TYR A 37 15.72 29.08 -14.11
C TYR A 37 15.07 29.10 -12.72
N LYS A 38 14.78 30.29 -12.17
CA LYS A 38 14.22 30.45 -10.82
C LYS A 38 12.69 30.42 -10.83
N HIS A 39 12.07 30.89 -11.90
CA HIS A 39 10.61 30.99 -12.06
C HIS A 39 10.21 30.42 -13.42
N GLY A 40 10.14 29.09 -13.50
CA GLY A 40 9.78 28.38 -14.72
C GLY A 40 8.53 28.97 -15.37
N HIS A 41 8.61 29.21 -16.68
CA HIS A 41 7.54 29.67 -17.55
C HIS A 41 6.34 28.70 -17.42
N GLN A 42 5.34 29.08 -16.61
CA GLN A 42 4.07 28.38 -16.58
C GLN A 42 3.22 28.92 -17.72
N ASP A 43 3.34 28.30 -18.89
CA ASP A 43 2.36 28.48 -19.94
C ASP A 43 1.00 28.01 -19.42
N ALA A 44 0.10 28.96 -19.20
CA ALA A 44 -1.25 28.75 -18.68
C ALA A 44 -2.15 27.88 -19.60
N ALA A 45 -1.62 27.40 -20.73
CA ALA A 45 -2.29 26.52 -21.68
C ALA A 45 -2.06 25.01 -21.42
N GLU A 46 -1.11 24.62 -20.55
CA GLU A 46 -0.87 23.20 -20.18
C GLU A 46 -1.60 22.75 -18.89
N LEU A 47 -2.53 23.55 -18.37
CA LEU A 47 -3.22 23.24 -17.11
C LEU A 47 -4.37 22.23 -17.26
N HIS A 48 -4.57 21.62 -18.43
CA HIS A 48 -5.77 20.82 -18.72
C HIS A 48 -5.54 19.41 -19.30
N ASP A 49 -4.36 18.81 -19.10
CA ASP A 49 -4.21 17.35 -19.25
C ASP A 49 -3.21 16.76 -18.25
N LYS A 50 -3.41 17.03 -16.95
CA LYS A 50 -2.75 16.24 -15.90
C LYS A 50 -3.41 14.87 -15.88
N LYS A 51 -2.87 13.92 -16.65
CA LYS A 51 -3.08 12.49 -16.37
C LYS A 51 -2.90 12.29 -14.86
N PRO A 52 -3.85 11.63 -14.17
CA PRO A 52 -3.72 11.43 -12.74
C PRO A 52 -2.42 10.68 -12.47
N PHE A 53 -1.64 11.18 -11.50
CA PHE A 53 -0.33 10.63 -11.13
C PHE A 53 -0.43 9.12 -10.78
N CYS A 54 -1.59 8.69 -10.27
CA CYS A 54 -1.98 7.30 -10.14
C CYS A 54 -3.14 6.96 -11.09
N SER A 55 -3.06 5.82 -11.79
CA SER A 55 -4.15 5.32 -12.64
C SER A 55 -5.34 4.73 -11.86
N TRP A 56 -5.13 4.40 -10.58
CA TRP A 56 -6.12 3.80 -9.69
C TRP A 56 -6.69 4.83 -8.70
N LYS A 57 -7.90 4.60 -8.18
CA LYS A 57 -8.60 5.51 -7.26
C LYS A 57 -8.71 5.02 -5.82
N CYS A 58 -8.77 3.70 -5.64
CA CYS A 58 -8.96 3.07 -4.35
C CYS A 58 -7.83 2.07 -4.07
N LEU A 59 -7.62 1.79 -2.79
CA LEU A 59 -6.83 0.68 -2.28
C LEU A 59 -7.78 -0.33 -1.64
N LEU A 60 -7.38 -1.60 -1.62
CA LEU A 60 -7.98 -2.62 -0.77
C LEU A 60 -6.93 -3.04 0.25
N PHE A 61 -7.19 -2.72 1.51
CA PHE A 61 -6.41 -3.31 2.60
C PHE A 61 -7.03 -4.66 2.95
N THR A 62 -6.27 -5.73 2.72
CA THR A 62 -6.74 -7.10 2.84
C THR A 62 -6.07 -7.78 4.02
N LEU A 63 -6.88 -8.28 4.94
CA LEU A 63 -6.46 -9.12 6.05
C LEU A 63 -6.98 -10.54 5.81
N GLN A 64 -6.18 -11.54 6.20
CA GLN A 64 -6.52 -12.96 6.10
C GLN A 64 -6.54 -13.63 7.46
N TRP A 65 -7.40 -14.63 7.59
CA TRP A 65 -7.50 -15.45 8.80
C TRP A 65 -6.67 -16.73 8.65
N PRO A 66 -5.60 -16.93 9.44
CA PRO A 66 -4.71 -18.08 9.29
C PRO A 66 -5.41 -19.45 9.34
N GLY A 67 -6.40 -19.63 10.22
CA GLY A 67 -7.11 -20.90 10.39
C GLY A 67 -7.92 -21.32 9.17
N ALA A 68 -8.56 -20.37 8.49
CA ALA A 68 -9.29 -20.62 7.25
C ALA A 68 -8.33 -20.70 6.04
N PHE A 69 -7.26 -19.90 6.04
CA PHE A 69 -6.24 -19.98 5.00
C PHE A 69 -5.65 -21.38 4.89
N CYS A 70 -5.22 -21.96 6.00
CA CYS A 70 -4.62 -23.30 5.97
C CYS A 70 -5.59 -24.41 5.56
N GLN A 71 -6.89 -24.29 5.88
CA GLN A 71 -7.93 -25.20 5.42
C GLN A 71 -8.25 -25.06 3.93
N SER A 72 -7.99 -23.88 3.34
CA SER A 72 -8.24 -23.64 1.91
C SER A 72 -7.25 -24.31 0.96
N LEU A 73 -6.11 -24.79 1.47
CA LEU A 73 -5.02 -25.32 0.65
C LEU A 73 -5.33 -26.75 0.19
N ASP A 74 -4.82 -27.16 -0.98
CA ASP A 74 -4.86 -28.58 -1.38
C ASP A 74 -4.06 -29.48 -0.45
N GLU A 75 -4.25 -30.80 -0.57
CA GLU A 75 -3.58 -31.77 0.30
C GLU A 75 -2.04 -31.69 0.23
N GLU A 76 -1.47 -31.29 -0.90
CA GLU A 76 -0.01 -31.24 -1.13
C GLU A 76 0.67 -29.98 -0.55
N THR A 77 -0.08 -28.88 -0.37
CA THR A 77 0.50 -27.57 -0.01
C THR A 77 0.66 -27.34 1.48
N LEU A 78 1.80 -27.72 2.04
CA LEU A 78 2.08 -27.62 3.48
C LEU A 78 1.85 -26.21 4.06
N CYS A 79 0.98 -26.13 5.07
CA CYS A 79 0.70 -24.89 5.82
C CYS A 79 1.50 -24.84 7.13
N ARG A 80 1.90 -23.64 7.53
CA ARG A 80 2.52 -23.36 8.83
C ARG A 80 1.96 -22.06 9.40
N ILE A 81 1.48 -22.11 10.64
CA ILE A 81 1.13 -20.93 11.41
C ILE A 81 2.19 -20.78 12.52
N PRO A 82 2.96 -19.67 12.57
CA PRO A 82 3.85 -19.39 13.69
C PRO A 82 3.09 -19.38 15.03
N PRO A 83 3.63 -19.98 16.11
CA PRO A 83 2.91 -20.08 17.39
C PRO A 83 2.55 -18.74 18.05
N SER A 84 3.23 -17.64 17.70
CA SER A 84 2.89 -16.30 18.19
C SER A 84 1.60 -15.76 17.60
N ILE A 85 1.18 -16.28 16.45
CA ILE A 85 0.07 -15.73 15.67
C ILE A 85 -1.26 -16.32 16.12
N ASN A 86 -2.08 -15.45 16.70
CA ASN A 86 -3.41 -15.76 17.22
C ASN A 86 -4.50 -14.82 16.66
N SER A 87 -4.17 -14.01 15.65
CA SER A 87 -5.05 -12.98 15.11
C SER A 87 -4.97 -12.90 13.59
N TRP A 88 -5.75 -11.98 13.00
CA TRP A 88 -5.72 -11.67 11.58
C TRP A 88 -4.33 -11.22 11.14
N THR A 89 -3.87 -11.67 9.98
CA THR A 89 -2.59 -11.25 9.39
C THR A 89 -2.84 -10.46 8.12
N ILE A 90 -1.87 -9.62 7.74
CA ILE A 90 -1.94 -8.88 6.49
C ILE A 90 -1.79 -9.87 5.33
N HIS A 91 -2.63 -9.72 4.31
CA HIS A 91 -2.37 -10.28 2.99
C HIS A 91 -1.74 -9.22 2.10
N GLY A 92 -2.33 -8.02 2.03
CA GLY A 92 -1.74 -6.90 1.31
C GLY A 92 -2.55 -5.63 1.24
N LEU A 93 -2.00 -4.63 0.56
CA LEU A 93 -2.59 -3.32 0.31
C LEU A 93 -2.58 -3.05 -1.20
N TRP A 94 -3.72 -3.19 -1.84
CA TRP A 94 -3.76 -3.36 -3.29
C TRP A 94 -4.42 -2.17 -4.00
N PRO A 95 -3.69 -1.46 -4.87
CA PRO A 95 -4.28 -0.56 -5.84
C PRO A 95 -5.36 -1.24 -6.68
N VAL A 96 -6.56 -0.68 -6.64
CA VAL A 96 -7.72 -1.21 -7.35
C VAL A 96 -7.47 -1.16 -8.86
N ARG A 97 -7.51 -2.34 -9.52
CA ARG A 97 -7.26 -2.52 -10.97
C ARG A 97 -5.88 -2.07 -11.45
N ALA A 98 -4.90 -2.00 -10.57
CA ALA A 98 -3.52 -1.70 -10.92
C ALA A 98 -2.59 -2.74 -10.30
N PHE A 99 -1.91 -3.51 -11.13
CA PHE A 99 -0.97 -4.54 -10.71
C PHE A 99 0.23 -4.60 -11.66
N ARG A 100 1.39 -5.01 -11.13
CA ARG A 100 2.65 -5.18 -11.87
C ARG A 100 3.00 -3.95 -12.72
N CYS A 101 2.79 -2.75 -12.19
CA CYS A 101 2.92 -1.48 -12.93
C CYS A 101 4.34 -1.21 -13.43
N CYS A 102 5.36 -1.80 -12.79
CA CYS A 102 6.73 -1.72 -13.26
C CYS A 102 7.58 -2.90 -12.76
N LYS A 103 8.55 -3.34 -13.55
CA LYS A 103 9.66 -4.23 -13.11
C LYS A 103 10.92 -3.46 -12.69
N CYS A 104 10.86 -2.13 -12.68
CA CYS A 104 12.01 -1.25 -12.49
C CYS A 104 12.43 -1.08 -11.02
N TRP A 105 11.62 -1.53 -10.06
CA TRP A 105 11.86 -1.32 -8.63
C TRP A 105 11.88 -2.65 -7.87
N PRO A 106 12.97 -3.42 -7.98
CA PRO A 106 13.12 -4.63 -7.19
C PRO A 106 13.21 -4.29 -5.70
N MET A 107 12.80 -5.24 -4.87
CA MET A 107 12.92 -5.17 -3.41
C MET A 107 13.95 -6.18 -2.91
N PHE A 108 14.79 -5.74 -1.98
CA PHE A 108 15.80 -6.51 -1.29
C PHE A 108 15.50 -6.58 0.21
N GLN A 109 16.11 -7.54 0.93
CA GLN A 109 15.90 -7.70 2.37
C GLN A 109 16.24 -6.42 3.15
N SER A 110 17.30 -5.71 2.72
CA SER A 110 17.75 -4.47 3.33
C SER A 110 16.69 -3.35 3.31
N ASP A 111 15.75 -3.38 2.36
CA ASP A 111 14.71 -2.35 2.24
C ASP A 111 13.68 -2.42 3.38
N VAL A 112 13.58 -3.55 4.08
CA VAL A 112 12.61 -3.79 5.16
C VAL A 112 13.25 -4.33 6.42
N GLN A 113 14.58 -4.30 6.53
CA GLN A 113 15.31 -4.87 7.66
C GLN A 113 14.85 -4.30 9.00
N GLU A 114 14.55 -2.99 9.06
CA GLU A 114 14.06 -2.34 10.28
C GLU A 114 12.63 -2.76 10.67
N LEU A 115 11.85 -3.31 9.73
CA LEU A 115 10.47 -3.75 9.94
C LEU A 115 10.34 -5.26 10.11
N GLU A 116 11.44 -6.01 10.02
CA GLU A 116 11.40 -7.47 9.84
C GLU A 116 10.68 -8.19 10.99
N ALA A 117 10.86 -7.72 12.23
CA ALA A 117 10.17 -8.28 13.38
C ALA A 117 8.64 -8.07 13.30
N GLU A 118 8.20 -6.84 12.99
CA GLU A 118 6.77 -6.51 12.86
C GLU A 118 6.13 -7.22 11.65
N LEU A 119 6.83 -7.28 10.52
CA LEU A 119 6.36 -8.00 9.33
C LEU A 119 6.27 -9.51 9.57
N THR A 120 7.21 -10.08 10.34
CA THR A 120 7.16 -11.51 10.68
C THR A 120 5.95 -11.85 11.54
N GLU A 121 5.59 -10.97 12.46
CA GLU A 121 4.44 -11.17 13.35
C GLU A 121 3.10 -10.88 12.64
N HIS A 122 3.04 -9.82 11.84
CA HIS A 122 1.77 -9.32 11.31
C HIS A 122 1.52 -9.66 9.84
N TRP A 123 2.54 -10.05 9.09
CA TRP A 123 2.46 -10.38 7.66
C TRP A 123 3.28 -11.64 7.32
N PRO A 124 3.17 -12.74 8.06
CA PRO A 124 3.93 -13.95 7.76
C PRO A 124 3.53 -14.54 6.40
N SER A 125 4.42 -15.33 5.81
CA SER A 125 3.96 -16.40 4.93
C SER A 125 3.37 -17.53 5.78
N LEU A 126 2.19 -18.01 5.40
CA LEU A 126 1.56 -19.18 5.99
C LEU A 126 1.87 -20.48 5.23
N LEU A 127 2.60 -20.39 4.11
CA LEU A 127 3.06 -21.53 3.34
C LEU A 127 4.42 -21.97 3.85
N GLN A 128 4.57 -23.25 4.20
CA GLN A 128 5.82 -23.76 4.75
C GLN A 128 6.99 -23.69 3.75
N THR A 129 6.68 -23.81 2.46
CA THR A 129 7.67 -23.80 1.37
C THR A 129 8.04 -22.40 0.89
N GLN A 130 7.33 -21.36 1.34
CA GLN A 130 7.56 -19.98 0.91
C GLN A 130 7.99 -19.11 2.11
N PRO A 131 9.23 -18.60 2.14
CA PRO A 131 9.67 -17.66 3.17
C PRO A 131 8.86 -16.36 3.16
N SER A 132 8.69 -15.71 4.33
CA SER A 132 7.94 -14.44 4.43
C SER A 132 8.50 -13.34 3.52
N PHE A 133 9.83 -13.19 3.43
CA PHE A 133 10.42 -12.20 2.51
C PHE A 133 10.07 -12.46 1.04
N HIS A 134 9.98 -13.73 0.62
CA HIS A 134 9.51 -14.05 -0.73
C HIS A 134 8.09 -13.53 -0.95
N PHE A 135 7.21 -13.73 0.04
CA PHE A 135 5.84 -13.22 0.00
C PHE A 135 5.79 -11.68 -0.04
N TRP A 136 6.53 -10.99 0.82
CA TRP A 136 6.59 -9.52 0.82
C TRP A 136 7.08 -8.97 -0.52
N ARG A 137 8.13 -9.58 -1.09
CA ARG A 137 8.67 -9.18 -2.39
C ARG A 137 7.64 -9.33 -3.52
N GLU A 138 6.87 -10.42 -3.52
CA GLU A 138 5.78 -10.63 -4.48
C GLU A 138 4.67 -9.59 -4.33
N GLU A 139 4.29 -9.26 -3.09
CA GLU A 139 3.28 -8.21 -2.81
C GLU A 139 3.77 -6.82 -3.25
N TRP A 140 5.06 -6.52 -3.05
CA TRP A 140 5.66 -5.29 -3.55
C TRP A 140 5.67 -5.24 -5.08
N GLU A 141 6.17 -6.28 -5.75
CA GLU A 141 6.24 -6.33 -7.22
C GLU A 141 4.85 -6.25 -7.86
N LYS A 142 3.86 -6.91 -7.28
CA LYS A 142 2.49 -6.94 -7.81
C LYS A 142 1.73 -5.67 -7.48
N HIS A 143 1.84 -5.12 -6.27
CA HIS A 143 0.94 -4.09 -5.77
C HIS A 143 1.67 -2.84 -5.28
N GLY A 144 2.72 -3.00 -4.48
CA GLY A 144 3.47 -1.89 -3.88
C GLY A 144 4.04 -0.92 -4.92
N VAL A 145 4.62 -1.42 -6.02
CA VAL A 145 5.12 -0.56 -7.11
C VAL A 145 4.02 0.29 -7.77
N CYS A 146 2.79 -0.19 -7.79
CA CYS A 146 1.63 0.58 -8.28
C CYS A 146 1.20 1.64 -7.26
N ALA A 147 1.32 1.34 -5.96
CA ALA A 147 0.98 2.25 -4.87
C ALA A 147 1.99 3.39 -4.72
N ALA A 148 3.21 3.21 -5.23
CA ALA A 148 4.33 4.14 -5.09
C ALA A 148 4.12 5.53 -5.75
N CYS A 149 3.07 5.70 -6.55
CA CYS A 149 2.60 7.00 -7.01
C CYS A 149 1.85 7.79 -5.91
N VAL A 150 1.72 7.29 -4.68
CA VAL A 150 1.19 8.09 -3.56
C VAL A 150 2.34 8.45 -2.64
N GLU A 151 2.42 9.73 -2.29
CA GLU A 151 3.40 10.20 -1.31
C GLU A 151 3.22 9.43 0.02
N GLY A 152 4.33 8.94 0.56
CA GLY A 152 4.30 8.09 1.74
C GLY A 152 4.14 6.60 1.45
N MET A 153 3.89 6.17 0.21
CA MET A 153 4.02 4.76 -0.24
C MET A 153 5.13 4.58 -1.29
N ASN A 154 5.90 5.63 -1.53
CA ASN A 154 6.92 5.73 -2.57
C ASN A 154 8.27 5.08 -2.22
N SER A 155 8.25 3.94 -1.54
CA SER A 155 9.37 3.00 -1.37
C SER A 155 8.86 1.70 -0.74
N PRO A 156 9.59 0.55 -0.84
CA PRO A 156 9.20 -0.67 -0.12
C PRO A 156 9.02 -0.40 1.38
N LEU A 157 10.01 0.22 2.02
CA LEU A 157 9.97 0.54 3.45
C LEU A 157 8.69 1.28 3.84
N ARG A 158 8.38 2.36 3.12
CA ARG A 158 7.23 3.22 3.43
C ARG A 158 5.89 2.52 3.19
N TYR A 159 5.79 1.75 2.11
CA TYR A 159 4.62 0.93 1.82
C TYR A 159 4.35 -0.08 2.94
N PHE A 160 5.37 -0.83 3.37
CA PHE A 160 5.22 -1.80 4.46
C PHE A 160 4.92 -1.15 5.81
N GLN A 161 5.54 0.00 6.11
CA GLN A 161 5.20 0.79 7.31
C GLN A 161 3.72 1.20 7.33
N ILE A 162 3.15 1.61 6.19
CA ILE A 162 1.72 1.94 6.11
C ILE A 162 0.86 0.71 6.35
N CYS A 163 1.18 -0.42 5.73
CA CYS A 163 0.43 -1.66 5.94
C CYS A 163 0.42 -2.12 7.40
N LEU A 164 1.55 -2.02 8.11
CA LEU A 164 1.66 -2.31 9.53
C LEU A 164 0.82 -1.35 10.38
N LYS A 165 0.85 -0.04 10.07
CA LYS A 165 -0.01 0.95 10.73
C LYS A 165 -1.49 0.67 10.52
N LEU A 166 -1.89 0.32 9.30
CA LEU A 166 -3.27 -0.07 8.99
C LEU A 166 -3.68 -1.34 9.75
N ARG A 167 -2.78 -2.32 9.87
CA ARG A 167 -3.03 -3.54 10.67
C ARG A 167 -3.26 -3.23 12.14
N GLY A 168 -2.48 -2.30 12.72
CA GLY A 168 -2.69 -1.83 14.09
C GLY A 168 -4.00 -1.04 14.26
N HIS A 169 -4.39 -0.28 13.25
CA HIS A 169 -5.63 0.50 13.26
C HIS A 169 -6.89 -0.38 13.13
N PHE A 170 -6.86 -1.36 12.23
CA PHE A 170 -7.96 -2.30 11.98
C PHE A 170 -7.78 -3.60 12.78
N ASP A 171 -7.99 -3.52 14.10
CA ASP A 171 -7.94 -4.70 14.98
C ASP A 171 -9.25 -5.50 14.91
N ILE A 172 -9.43 -6.23 13.82
CA ILE A 172 -10.66 -7.01 13.52
C ILE A 172 -10.98 -7.99 14.64
N TYR A 173 -9.98 -8.64 15.22
CA TYR A 173 -10.19 -9.59 16.30
C TYR A 173 -10.85 -8.92 17.51
N LYS A 174 -10.31 -7.79 17.98
CA LYS A 174 -10.90 -7.06 19.12
C LYS A 174 -12.30 -6.53 18.83
N LEU A 175 -12.55 -6.05 17.61
CA LEU A 175 -13.88 -5.58 17.21
C LEU A 175 -14.93 -6.70 17.30
N LEU A 176 -14.58 -7.89 16.82
CA LEU A 176 -15.45 -9.07 16.86
C LEU A 176 -15.62 -9.59 18.29
N GLU A 177 -14.53 -9.70 19.05
CA GLU A 177 -14.54 -10.14 20.44
C GLU A 177 -15.44 -9.26 21.31
N GLY A 178 -15.38 -7.93 21.13
CA GLY A 178 -16.26 -6.97 21.81
C GLY A 178 -17.75 -7.15 21.48
N ALA A 179 -18.08 -7.80 20.36
CA ALA A 179 -19.43 -8.16 19.96
C ALA A 179 -19.80 -9.62 20.31
N GLY A 180 -18.94 -10.35 21.02
CA GLY A 180 -19.14 -11.76 21.36
C GLY A 180 -18.94 -12.72 20.19
N ILE A 181 -18.29 -12.29 19.11
CA ILE A 181 -17.93 -13.12 17.96
C ILE A 181 -16.47 -13.55 18.14
N THR A 182 -16.27 -14.82 18.45
CA THR A 182 -14.94 -15.39 18.70
C THR A 182 -14.72 -16.62 17.83
N PRO A 183 -13.47 -17.02 17.57
CA PRO A 183 -13.24 -18.24 16.82
C PRO A 183 -13.86 -19.46 17.50
N THR A 184 -14.63 -20.26 16.76
CA THR A 184 -15.32 -21.46 17.27
C THR A 184 -15.52 -22.52 16.17
N CYS A 185 -15.61 -23.77 16.60
CA CYS A 185 -15.94 -24.91 15.75
C CYS A 185 -17.41 -25.32 15.85
N ASP A 186 -18.15 -24.80 16.85
CA ASP A 186 -19.44 -25.36 17.26
C ASP A 186 -20.60 -24.81 16.44
N HIS A 187 -20.51 -23.56 16.00
CA HIS A 187 -21.57 -22.90 15.25
C HIS A 187 -21.03 -21.90 14.23
N PRO A 188 -21.77 -21.67 13.14
CA PRO A 188 -21.45 -20.60 12.21
C PRO A 188 -22.07 -19.26 12.65
N TYR A 189 -21.52 -18.16 12.16
CA TYR A 189 -22.06 -16.80 12.30
C TYR A 189 -22.79 -16.39 11.03
N LYS A 190 -23.88 -15.62 11.14
CA LYS A 190 -24.54 -15.07 9.96
C LYS A 190 -23.69 -13.96 9.37
N VAL A 191 -23.53 -13.96 8.05
CA VAL A 191 -22.77 -12.93 7.33
C VAL A 191 -23.30 -11.53 7.65
N ALA A 192 -24.62 -11.35 7.65
CA ALA A 192 -25.25 -10.07 7.93
C ALA A 192 -24.94 -9.52 9.33
N GLU A 193 -24.88 -10.38 10.35
CA GLU A 193 -24.58 -9.99 11.75
C GLU A 193 -23.13 -9.50 11.86
N VAL A 194 -22.19 -10.24 11.27
CA VAL A 194 -20.77 -9.84 11.26
C VAL A 194 -20.55 -8.55 10.46
N ARG A 195 -21.20 -8.40 9.30
CA ARG A 195 -21.14 -7.17 8.51
C ARG A 195 -21.62 -5.95 9.30
N GLN A 196 -22.69 -6.11 10.09
CA GLN A 196 -23.22 -5.03 10.91
C GLN A 196 -22.24 -4.60 12.01
N VAL A 197 -21.50 -5.54 12.61
CA VAL A 197 -20.46 -5.25 13.59
C VAL A 197 -19.28 -4.51 12.96
N LEU A 198 -18.88 -4.89 11.73
CA LEU A 198 -17.71 -4.32 11.07
C LEU A 198 -17.97 -2.98 10.37
N ALA A 199 -19.18 -2.76 9.84
CA ALA A 199 -19.50 -1.60 8.99
C ALA A 199 -19.14 -0.23 9.62
N PRO A 200 -19.39 0.04 10.92
CA PRO A 200 -19.01 1.32 11.53
C PRO A 200 -17.50 1.61 11.52
N HIS A 201 -16.68 0.57 11.39
CA HIS A 201 -15.21 0.66 11.46
C HIS A 201 -14.55 0.50 10.09
N LEU A 202 -15.12 -0.35 9.23
CA LEU A 202 -14.54 -0.72 7.92
C LEU A 202 -15.29 -0.11 6.73
N GLY A 203 -16.38 0.63 7.00
CA GLY A 203 -17.27 1.19 5.99
C GLY A 203 -18.21 0.14 5.41
N ASP A 204 -19.34 0.57 4.86
CA ASP A 204 -20.41 -0.33 4.38
C ASP A 204 -19.98 -1.24 3.22
N LYS A 205 -18.92 -0.85 2.51
CA LYS A 205 -18.40 -1.52 1.30
C LYS A 205 -17.30 -2.54 1.59
N HIS A 206 -16.98 -2.84 2.85
CA HIS A 206 -16.04 -3.91 3.15
C HIS A 206 -16.53 -5.25 2.59
N GLU A 207 -15.60 -6.10 2.15
CA GLU A 207 -15.88 -7.43 1.64
C GLU A 207 -15.49 -8.47 2.69
N ILE A 208 -16.36 -9.45 2.90
CA ILE A 208 -16.07 -10.68 3.64
C ILE A 208 -15.95 -11.77 2.58
N GLN A 209 -14.78 -12.38 2.47
CA GLN A 209 -14.49 -13.44 1.51
C GLN A 209 -14.40 -14.78 2.26
N CYS A 210 -15.05 -15.80 1.71
CA CYS A 210 -15.10 -17.15 2.23
C CYS A 210 -14.37 -18.12 1.30
N VAL A 211 -14.15 -19.31 1.84
CA VAL A 211 -13.78 -20.52 1.11
C VAL A 211 -14.69 -21.65 1.56
N THR A 212 -15.14 -22.47 0.62
CA THR A 212 -15.87 -23.70 0.94
C THR A 212 -14.87 -24.82 1.29
N ASP A 213 -15.05 -25.46 2.45
CA ASP A 213 -14.23 -26.60 2.86
C ASP A 213 -14.69 -27.93 2.23
N ASP A 214 -14.00 -29.03 2.56
CA ASP A 214 -14.32 -30.38 2.09
C ASP A 214 -15.65 -30.94 2.61
N LYS A 215 -16.29 -30.25 3.57
CA LYS A 215 -17.59 -30.59 4.18
C LYS A 215 -18.70 -29.65 3.70
N ASP A 216 -18.47 -28.91 2.62
CA ASP A 216 -19.39 -27.91 2.07
C ASP A 216 -19.75 -26.77 3.06
N ARG A 217 -18.83 -26.46 4.00
CA ARG A 217 -18.99 -25.35 4.95
C ARG A 217 -18.25 -24.12 4.45
N GLU A 218 -18.89 -22.97 4.58
CA GLU A 218 -18.25 -21.68 4.36
C GLU A 218 -17.33 -21.34 5.53
N LEU A 219 -16.05 -21.07 5.27
CA LEU A 219 -15.07 -20.61 6.25
C LEU A 219 -14.67 -19.16 5.95
N TRP A 220 -14.68 -18.29 6.95
CA TRP A 220 -14.27 -16.90 6.75
C TRP A 220 -12.76 -16.80 6.53
N PHE A 221 -12.38 -16.51 5.28
CA PHE A 221 -11.02 -16.51 4.79
C PHE A 221 -10.36 -15.13 4.86
N GLN A 222 -11.03 -14.10 4.35
CA GLN A 222 -10.48 -12.75 4.23
C GLN A 222 -11.49 -11.65 4.52
N VAL A 223 -10.98 -10.49 4.92
CA VAL A 223 -11.72 -9.23 4.95
C VAL A 223 -10.95 -8.19 4.13
N LYS A 224 -11.65 -7.48 3.24
CA LYS A 224 -11.08 -6.43 2.40
C LYS A 224 -11.73 -5.10 2.71
N ILE A 225 -10.91 -4.09 2.95
CA ILE A 225 -11.34 -2.76 3.40
C ILE A 225 -11.00 -1.76 2.28
N PRO A 226 -12.01 -1.20 1.59
CA PRO A 226 -11.79 -0.16 0.59
C PRO A 226 -11.33 1.16 1.22
N LEU A 227 -10.15 1.62 0.80
CA LEU A 227 -9.54 2.87 1.24
C LEU A 227 -9.31 3.82 0.06
N SER A 228 -9.40 5.12 0.29
CA SER A 228 -8.98 6.15 -0.67
C SER A 228 -7.46 6.33 -0.67
N HIS A 229 -6.93 7.19 -1.55
CA HIS A 229 -5.49 7.50 -1.61
C HIS A 229 -4.91 7.99 -0.28
N ASN A 230 -5.70 8.77 0.48
CA ASN A 230 -5.33 9.25 1.82
C ASN A 230 -5.70 8.26 2.94
N LEU A 231 -5.92 6.99 2.60
CA LEU A 231 -6.19 5.89 3.53
C LEU A 231 -7.49 6.06 4.35
N THR A 232 -8.46 6.83 3.84
CA THR A 232 -9.78 6.95 4.47
C THR A 232 -10.71 5.83 4.02
N VAL A 233 -11.50 5.29 4.95
CA VAL A 233 -12.45 4.21 4.71
C VAL A 233 -13.58 4.63 3.76
N GLY A 234 -14.04 3.71 2.91
CA GLY A 234 -15.27 3.86 2.13
C GLY A 234 -15.05 4.33 0.69
N CYS A 235 -13.87 4.07 0.11
CA CYS A 235 -13.61 4.44 -1.28
C CYS A 235 -14.56 3.72 -2.25
N ASP A 236 -15.23 4.49 -3.10
CA ASP A 236 -16.15 3.95 -4.08
C ASP A 236 -15.43 3.49 -5.35
N HIS A 237 -15.30 2.18 -5.50
CA HIS A 237 -14.69 1.56 -6.68
C HIS A 237 -15.71 0.89 -7.62
N HIS A 238 -16.98 1.31 -7.62
CA HIS A 238 -18.00 0.75 -8.52
C HIS A 238 -17.56 0.80 -10.00
N GLY A 239 -17.20 -0.37 -10.52
CA GLY A 239 -17.27 -0.74 -11.93
C GLY A 239 -17.65 -2.20 -11.98
N HIS A 240 -18.63 -2.53 -12.82
CA HIS A 240 -19.33 -3.80 -12.91
C HIS A 240 -18.44 -5.04 -12.73
N GLY A 241 -18.77 -5.86 -11.74
CA GLY A 241 -18.22 -7.20 -11.55
C GLY A 241 -17.42 -7.36 -10.26
N HIS A 242 -17.96 -8.15 -9.33
CA HIS A 242 -17.20 -8.82 -8.26
C HIS A 242 -16.07 -9.71 -8.79
N ALA A 243 -15.99 -9.93 -10.11
CA ALA A 243 -15.17 -10.93 -10.77
C ALA A 243 -13.73 -10.50 -11.13
N ASP A 244 -13.34 -9.23 -10.93
CA ASP A 244 -12.04 -8.74 -11.40
C ASP A 244 -10.95 -8.73 -10.31
N TRP A 245 -11.29 -9.08 -9.06
CA TRP A 245 -10.32 -9.17 -7.96
C TRP A 245 -9.59 -10.51 -7.89
N ASP A 246 -10.28 -11.60 -8.25
CA ASP A 246 -9.78 -12.95 -8.03
C ASP A 246 -8.78 -13.41 -9.12
N VAL A 247 -8.68 -12.69 -10.25
CA VAL A 247 -7.75 -13.04 -11.35
C VAL A 247 -6.31 -12.60 -11.05
N ALA A 248 -6.10 -11.67 -10.10
CA ALA A 248 -4.77 -11.15 -9.76
C ALA A 248 -4.02 -11.97 -8.70
N SER A 249 -4.71 -12.83 -7.95
CA SER A 249 -4.10 -13.83 -7.04
C SER A 249 -3.52 -14.99 -7.85
N GLY A 250 -2.45 -14.72 -8.59
CA GLY A 250 -1.80 -15.70 -9.46
C GLY A 250 -1.46 -17.00 -8.73
N ARG A 251 -1.81 -18.12 -9.38
CA ARG A 251 -1.29 -19.50 -9.24
C ARG A 251 -0.24 -19.67 -8.12
N GLY A 252 -0.71 -19.69 -6.88
CA GLY A 252 -0.02 -20.34 -5.77
C GLY A 252 -0.54 -21.76 -5.69
N ALA A 253 0.35 -22.72 -5.45
CA ALA A 253 0.03 -24.14 -5.44
C ALA A 253 -1.24 -24.46 -4.63
N GLY A 254 -2.17 -25.15 -5.28
CA GLY A 254 -3.08 -26.05 -4.61
C GLY A 254 -4.52 -25.60 -4.34
N ARG A 255 -5.45 -26.33 -4.98
CA ARG A 255 -6.88 -26.08 -5.20
C ARG A 255 -7.13 -24.83 -6.04
N ASN A 256 -8.13 -24.89 -6.91
CA ASN A 256 -8.36 -23.84 -7.88
C ASN A 256 -8.66 -22.53 -7.14
N VAL A 257 -8.12 -21.41 -7.64
CA VAL A 257 -8.49 -20.05 -7.21
C VAL A 257 -10.03 -19.84 -7.22
N SER A 258 -10.76 -20.69 -7.94
CA SER A 258 -12.22 -20.85 -7.95
C SER A 258 -12.91 -20.95 -6.59
N ASP A 259 -12.24 -21.46 -5.55
CA ASP A 259 -12.91 -21.80 -4.28
C ASP A 259 -12.97 -20.62 -3.32
N ARG A 260 -12.27 -19.51 -3.62
CA ARG A 260 -12.34 -18.28 -2.82
C ARG A 260 -13.37 -17.36 -3.46
N HIS A 261 -14.36 -16.94 -2.70
CA HIS A 261 -15.45 -16.14 -3.22
C HIS A 261 -16.05 -15.23 -2.14
N PRO A 262 -16.80 -14.18 -2.51
CA PRO A 262 -17.57 -13.41 -1.53
C PRO A 262 -18.47 -14.34 -0.71
N CYS A 263 -18.49 -14.17 0.61
CA CYS A 263 -19.37 -14.96 1.46
C CYS A 263 -20.83 -14.73 1.06
N PRO A 264 -21.69 -15.77 1.02
CA PRO A 264 -23.09 -15.63 0.65
C PRO A 264 -23.80 -14.59 1.56
N PRO A 265 -24.37 -13.49 1.02
CA PRO A 265 -24.87 -12.39 1.87
C PRO A 265 -25.94 -12.78 2.88
N GLN A 266 -26.76 -13.79 2.55
CA GLN A 266 -27.82 -14.33 3.41
C GLN A 266 -27.43 -15.66 4.08
N GLY A 267 -26.17 -16.08 3.92
CA GLY A 267 -25.65 -17.32 4.48
C GLY A 267 -24.96 -17.10 5.82
N SER A 268 -24.29 -18.16 6.25
CA SER A 268 -23.46 -18.20 7.45
C SER A 268 -22.11 -18.80 7.12
N PHE A 269 -21.09 -18.47 7.92
CA PHE A 269 -19.76 -19.06 7.82
C PHE A 269 -19.23 -19.46 9.20
N TYR A 270 -18.22 -20.33 9.22
CA TYR A 270 -17.44 -20.63 10.40
C TYR A 270 -16.27 -19.65 10.51
N TYR A 271 -16.16 -19.02 11.68
CA TYR A 271 -14.94 -18.35 12.10
C TYR A 271 -14.11 -19.34 12.92
N VAL A 272 -13.36 -20.19 12.23
CA VAL A 272 -12.63 -21.32 12.85
C VAL A 272 -11.47 -20.86 13.74
N PRO A 273 -11.11 -21.58 14.81
CA PRO A 273 -9.91 -21.28 15.61
C PRO A 273 -8.60 -21.38 14.82
N ILE A 274 -7.55 -20.76 15.37
CA ILE A 274 -6.17 -20.98 14.93
C ILE A 274 -5.56 -22.10 15.78
N ASP A 275 -5.09 -23.16 15.14
CA ASP A 275 -4.34 -24.25 15.78
C ASP A 275 -2.96 -24.38 15.11
N PRO A 276 -1.88 -23.81 15.69
CA PRO A 276 -0.53 -23.91 15.13
C PRO A 276 0.01 -25.34 15.07
N GLN A 277 -0.53 -26.27 15.86
CA GLN A 277 -0.09 -27.68 15.87
C GLN A 277 -0.79 -28.48 14.77
N ARG A 278 -2.06 -28.16 14.49
CA ARG A 278 -2.87 -28.78 13.43
C ARG A 278 -3.54 -27.71 12.55
N PRO A 279 -2.76 -26.93 11.78
CA PRO A 279 -3.27 -25.77 11.06
C PRO A 279 -4.36 -26.09 10.03
N ARG A 280 -4.42 -27.34 9.55
CA ARG A 280 -5.46 -27.83 8.62
C ARG A 280 -6.69 -28.43 9.28
N GLN A 281 -6.61 -28.74 10.57
CA GLN A 281 -7.70 -29.40 11.31
C GLN A 281 -7.88 -28.73 12.67
N PRO A 282 -8.16 -27.41 12.71
CA PRO A 282 -8.29 -26.68 13.98
C PRO A 282 -9.49 -27.13 14.82
N CYS A 283 -10.41 -27.91 14.23
CA CYS A 283 -11.63 -28.40 14.87
C CYS A 283 -11.61 -29.91 15.19
N GLY A 284 -10.46 -30.58 15.04
CA GLY A 284 -10.32 -32.01 15.31
C GLY A 284 -10.59 -32.91 14.11
#